data_AF-A0A9P3EFE1-F1
#
_entry.id   AF-A0A9P3EFE1-F1
#
_cell.length_a   1.000
_cell.length_b   1.000
_cell.length_c   1.000
_cell.angle_alpha   90.00
_cell.angle_beta   90.00
_cell.angle_gamma   90.00
#
_symmetry.space_group_name_H-M   'P 1'
#
loop_
_entity.id
_entity.type
_entity.pdbx_description
1 polymer ?
#
loop_
_entity_poly.entity_id
_entity_poly.type
_entity_poly.pdbx_seq_one_letter_code
_entity_poly.pdbx_strand_id
1 'polypeptide(L)'
;MTVNGTNSFGRLMRHLDQGDFAKSEKPLALVEDLFGKEWLSTNGGHRLQKLWARKDTLSSTELFALGRAIEILTPDHSIWLKRVANDIIRQPKNAHGYIAEIMVCASLSTSDSTVLPASKGNKGFNLTLTMPSQFKYLISIKNHDISEHEALFREKCATLKAAFAKKMKELKVHGALRIASSQFIELTSLDSLVSWVSKDLKKTGSYEWQGGGVKVLFSELHSTEERLLAKGFFSSELVVFGGFHRNELANQKSRIIQAAENLKKHVSPSPNAFRFVWMRVQSSADVALISDVAKELIEHGVSGDDVGVDGFIIVQPSVVREGDSSMVNTVFSIVEAPHAGLQASRKQAENISIDVLVGGVSSEASRELLQVDGNILELPPHQYVYQDSDFYILSKMENGVATGNVSSPASGVRNHSVFDIGGQEMGLTGRLSPRAEELLNF
;
A
#
# COMPACT_ATOMS: atom_id res chain seq x y z
N MET A 1 -29.07 -5.95 -14.22
CA MET A 1 -27.68 -5.64 -14.57
C MET A 1 -26.81 -6.74 -13.99
N THR A 2 -26.54 -7.80 -14.74
CA THR A 2 -25.53 -8.81 -14.39
C THR A 2 -24.18 -8.25 -14.81
N VAL A 3 -23.27 -8.05 -13.86
CA VAL A 3 -21.90 -7.62 -14.18
C VAL A 3 -21.18 -8.86 -14.74
N ASN A 4 -21.15 -9.00 -16.06
CA ASN A 4 -20.35 -10.02 -16.71
C ASN A 4 -18.89 -9.86 -16.28
N GLY A 5 -18.32 -10.84 -15.57
CA GLY A 5 -16.90 -10.84 -15.18
C GLY A 5 -16.59 -10.91 -13.68
N THR A 6 -17.60 -10.98 -12.80
CA THR A 6 -17.37 -11.24 -11.37
C THR A 6 -17.37 -12.73 -11.05
N ASN A 7 -16.47 -13.19 -10.18
CA ASN A 7 -16.48 -14.56 -9.66
C ASN A 7 -17.56 -14.79 -8.59
N SER A 8 -17.65 -16.00 -8.02
CA SER A 8 -18.62 -16.36 -6.97
C SER A 8 -18.53 -15.51 -5.68
N PHE A 9 -17.39 -14.84 -5.43
CA PHE A 9 -17.20 -13.92 -4.31
C PHE A 9 -17.64 -12.47 -4.62
N GLY A 10 -18.21 -12.23 -5.81
CA GLY A 10 -18.64 -10.91 -6.28
C GLY A 10 -17.49 -9.96 -6.60
N ARG A 11 -16.30 -10.49 -6.93
CA ARG A 11 -15.09 -9.72 -7.21
C ARG A 11 -14.75 -9.76 -8.69
N LEU A 12 -14.27 -8.65 -9.24
CA LEU A 12 -13.64 -8.64 -10.56
C LEU A 12 -12.20 -9.15 -10.43
N MET A 13 -11.91 -10.27 -11.10
CA MET A 13 -10.63 -10.97 -11.01
C MET A 13 -9.91 -11.11 -12.36
N ARG A 14 -10.49 -10.57 -13.45
CA ARG A 14 -9.96 -10.73 -14.82
C ARG A 14 -8.51 -10.31 -14.97
N HIS A 15 -8.04 -9.32 -14.20
CA HIS A 15 -6.66 -8.87 -14.20
C HIS A 15 -5.67 -9.87 -13.58
N LEU A 16 -6.16 -10.86 -12.84
CA LEU A 16 -5.37 -11.90 -12.17
C LEU A 16 -5.54 -13.27 -12.80
N ASP A 17 -6.75 -13.59 -13.27
CA ASP A 17 -7.08 -14.92 -13.79
C ASP A 17 -7.13 -15.02 -15.32
N GLN A 18 -7.06 -13.88 -16.02
CA GLN A 18 -7.15 -13.80 -17.47
C GLN A 18 -8.42 -14.49 -18.04
N GLY A 19 -9.49 -14.57 -17.24
CA GLY A 19 -10.76 -15.21 -17.61
C GLY A 19 -10.94 -16.66 -17.13
N ASP A 20 -9.94 -17.27 -16.48
CA ASP A 20 -10.06 -18.59 -15.86
C ASP A 20 -10.43 -18.48 -14.38
N PHE A 21 -11.72 -18.33 -14.09
CA PHE A 21 -12.22 -18.09 -12.73
C PHE A 21 -11.77 -19.15 -11.71
N ALA A 22 -11.48 -20.39 -12.11
CA ALA A 22 -10.98 -21.41 -11.20
C ALA A 22 -9.63 -21.01 -10.57
N LYS A 23 -8.79 -20.27 -11.31
CA LYS A 23 -7.50 -19.76 -10.82
C LYS A 23 -7.68 -18.68 -9.74
N SER A 24 -8.75 -17.87 -9.79
CA SER A 24 -8.99 -16.82 -8.80
C SER A 24 -9.88 -17.26 -7.63
N GLU A 25 -10.78 -18.21 -7.85
CA GLU A 25 -11.70 -18.68 -6.80
C GLU A 25 -11.00 -19.52 -5.74
N LYS A 26 -10.09 -20.41 -6.15
CA LYS A 26 -9.38 -21.28 -5.19
C LYS A 26 -8.59 -20.47 -4.14
N PRO A 27 -7.75 -19.48 -4.49
CA PRO A 27 -7.07 -18.65 -3.50
C PRO A 27 -8.03 -17.95 -2.53
N LEU A 28 -9.15 -17.39 -3.02
CA LEU A 28 -10.13 -16.71 -2.16
C LEU A 28 -10.85 -17.68 -1.22
N ALA A 29 -11.17 -18.89 -1.71
CA ALA A 29 -11.75 -19.95 -0.88
C ALA A 29 -10.79 -20.36 0.24
N LEU A 30 -9.49 -20.49 -0.04
CA LEU A 30 -8.49 -20.81 0.98
C LEU A 30 -8.38 -19.72 2.07
N VAL A 31 -8.55 -18.45 1.70
CA VAL A 31 -8.65 -17.36 2.70
C VAL A 31 -9.94 -17.51 3.52
N GLU A 32 -11.08 -17.77 2.88
CA GLU A 32 -12.35 -17.98 3.58
C GLU A 32 -12.30 -19.18 4.54
N ASP A 33 -11.70 -20.28 4.12
CA ASP A 33 -11.55 -21.51 4.90
C ASP A 33 -10.64 -21.33 6.10
N LEU A 34 -9.52 -20.59 5.93
CA LEU A 34 -8.53 -20.42 7.00
C LEU A 34 -9.04 -19.48 8.12
N PHE A 35 -9.75 -18.41 7.75
CA PHE A 35 -10.20 -17.38 8.71
C PHE A 35 -11.67 -17.50 9.11
N GLY A 36 -12.48 -18.21 8.33
CA GLY A 36 -13.91 -18.35 8.51
C GLY A 36 -14.71 -17.18 7.93
N LYS A 37 -15.71 -17.51 7.11
CA LYS A 37 -16.62 -16.54 6.48
C LYS A 37 -17.29 -15.57 7.44
N GLU A 38 -17.78 -16.09 8.58
CA GLU A 38 -18.48 -15.29 9.59
C GLU A 38 -17.58 -14.19 10.16
N TRP A 39 -16.35 -14.56 10.53
CA TRP A 39 -15.38 -13.61 11.03
C TRP A 39 -14.95 -12.59 9.97
N LEU A 40 -14.67 -13.04 8.75
CA LEU A 40 -14.30 -12.15 7.63
C LEU A 40 -15.41 -11.15 7.27
N SER A 41 -16.68 -11.55 7.41
CA SER A 41 -17.85 -10.74 7.07
C SER A 41 -18.30 -9.83 8.21
N THR A 42 -17.67 -9.92 9.38
CA THR A 42 -17.94 -9.02 10.50
C THR A 42 -17.42 -7.62 10.17
N ASN A 43 -18.23 -6.59 10.39
CA ASN A 43 -17.83 -5.19 10.21
C ASN A 43 -16.94 -4.71 11.37
N GLY A 44 -15.79 -5.35 11.53
CA GLY A 44 -14.78 -4.98 12.51
C GLY A 44 -13.65 -4.16 11.88
N GLY A 45 -12.94 -3.41 12.72
CA GLY A 45 -11.82 -2.57 12.29
C GLY A 45 -10.58 -3.34 11.81
N HIS A 46 -10.62 -4.67 11.71
CA HIS A 46 -9.49 -5.51 11.32
C HIS A 46 -9.14 -5.34 9.84
N ARG A 47 -7.84 -5.30 9.50
CA ARG A 47 -7.37 -5.12 8.11
C ARG A 47 -7.91 -6.15 7.12
N LEU A 48 -7.90 -7.45 7.47
CA LEU A 48 -8.47 -8.50 6.63
C LEU A 48 -9.98 -8.37 6.45
N GLN A 49 -10.73 -7.92 7.46
CA GLN A 49 -12.17 -7.66 7.33
C GLN A 49 -12.41 -6.48 6.39
N LYS A 50 -11.61 -5.40 6.51
CA LYS A 50 -11.64 -4.26 5.57
C LYS A 50 -11.36 -4.72 4.14
N LEU A 51 -10.34 -5.55 3.91
CA LEU A 51 -10.04 -6.12 2.60
C LEU A 51 -11.16 -7.04 2.08
N TRP A 52 -11.74 -7.87 2.96
CA TRP A 52 -12.81 -8.78 2.60
C TRP A 52 -14.10 -8.05 2.20
N ALA A 53 -14.42 -6.96 2.92
CA ALA A 53 -15.55 -6.10 2.64
C ALA A 53 -15.37 -5.28 1.35
N ARG A 54 -14.14 -4.80 1.10
CA ARG A 54 -13.77 -4.16 -0.17
C ARG A 54 -13.87 -5.15 -1.33
N LYS A 55 -14.43 -4.70 -2.46
CA LYS A 55 -14.60 -5.49 -3.70
C LYS A 55 -13.88 -4.86 -4.90
N ASP A 56 -13.04 -3.87 -4.65
CA ASP A 56 -12.21 -3.24 -5.66
C ASP A 56 -11.06 -4.16 -6.12
N THR A 57 -10.46 -3.82 -7.26
CA THR A 57 -9.37 -4.60 -7.88
C THR A 57 -8.20 -4.80 -6.93
N LEU A 58 -7.82 -3.77 -6.18
CA LEU A 58 -6.68 -3.83 -5.25
C LEU A 58 -6.94 -4.81 -4.11
N SER A 59 -8.09 -4.69 -3.43
CA SER A 59 -8.46 -5.63 -2.36
C SER A 59 -8.50 -7.09 -2.84
N SER A 60 -8.89 -7.28 -4.10
CA SER A 60 -8.99 -8.58 -4.73
C SER A 60 -7.60 -9.15 -5.05
N THR A 61 -6.66 -8.31 -5.49
CA THR A 61 -5.23 -8.65 -5.66
C THR A 61 -4.58 -9.06 -4.34
N GLU A 62 -4.80 -8.33 -3.25
CA GLU A 62 -4.21 -8.63 -1.95
C GLU A 62 -4.73 -9.95 -1.34
N LEU A 63 -6.03 -10.20 -1.47
CA LEU A 63 -6.63 -11.45 -1.00
C LEU A 63 -6.22 -12.64 -1.87
N PHE A 64 -6.09 -12.44 -3.18
CA PHE A 64 -5.55 -13.45 -4.08
C PHE A 64 -4.11 -13.83 -3.69
N ALA A 65 -3.25 -12.84 -3.44
CA ALA A 65 -1.88 -13.09 -3.05
C ALA A 65 -1.77 -13.85 -1.72
N LEU A 66 -2.56 -13.45 -0.72
CA LEU A 66 -2.65 -14.17 0.55
C LEU A 66 -3.17 -15.61 0.34
N GLY A 67 -4.19 -15.79 -0.49
CA GLY A 67 -4.71 -17.11 -0.84
C GLY A 67 -3.68 -18.00 -1.52
N ARG A 68 -2.85 -17.44 -2.42
CA ARG A 68 -1.72 -18.14 -3.06
C ARG A 68 -0.65 -18.52 -2.04
N ALA A 69 -0.35 -17.65 -1.09
CA ALA A 69 0.57 -17.98 0.00
C ALA A 69 0.04 -19.14 0.85
N ILE A 70 -1.24 -19.11 1.22
CA ILE A 70 -1.90 -20.21 1.94
C ILE A 70 -1.82 -21.50 1.12
N GLU A 71 -2.10 -21.43 -0.19
CA GLU A 71 -2.04 -22.58 -1.10
C GLU A 71 -0.65 -23.23 -1.09
N ILE A 72 0.41 -22.43 -1.25
CA ILE A 72 1.81 -22.88 -1.26
C ILE A 72 2.19 -23.55 0.07
N LEU A 73 1.77 -22.96 1.18
CA LEU A 73 2.19 -23.40 2.52
C LEU A 73 1.31 -24.52 3.11
N THR A 74 0.12 -24.77 2.55
CA THR A 74 -0.81 -25.78 3.10
C THR A 74 -0.23 -27.20 3.17
N PRO A 75 0.45 -27.73 2.13
CA PRO A 75 0.99 -29.08 2.16
C PRO A 75 1.91 -29.36 3.35
N ASP A 76 2.82 -28.43 3.67
CA ASP A 76 3.90 -28.66 4.63
C ASP A 76 3.69 -27.93 5.97
N HIS A 77 2.82 -26.92 6.01
CA HIS A 77 2.70 -26.00 7.16
C HIS A 77 1.27 -25.74 7.62
N SER A 78 0.30 -26.60 7.31
CA SER A 78 -1.11 -26.43 7.70
C SER A 78 -1.35 -26.18 9.20
N ILE A 79 -0.63 -26.87 10.10
CA ILE A 79 -0.75 -26.67 11.55
C ILE A 79 -0.25 -25.28 11.96
N TRP A 80 0.87 -24.84 11.37
CA TRP A 80 1.43 -23.51 11.60
C TRP A 80 0.49 -22.43 11.08
N LEU A 81 -0.05 -22.58 9.86
CA LEU A 81 -1.01 -21.64 9.27
C LEU A 81 -2.23 -21.44 10.17
N LYS A 82 -2.84 -22.52 10.66
CA LYS A 82 -3.99 -22.44 11.58
C LYS A 82 -3.64 -21.69 12.87
N ARG A 83 -2.43 -21.87 13.41
CA ARG A 83 -1.97 -21.15 14.60
C ARG A 83 -1.81 -19.66 14.31
N VAL A 84 -1.11 -19.30 13.23
CA VAL A 84 -0.87 -17.91 12.83
C VAL A 84 -2.19 -17.19 12.49
N ALA A 85 -3.13 -17.87 11.82
CA ALA A 85 -4.47 -17.35 11.56
C ALA A 85 -5.23 -17.00 12.85
N ASN A 86 -5.15 -17.87 13.87
CA ASN A 86 -5.72 -17.58 15.19
C ASN A 86 -5.05 -16.37 15.86
N ASP A 87 -3.74 -16.21 15.72
CA ASP A 87 -3.01 -15.06 16.25
C ASP A 87 -3.42 -13.76 15.53
N ILE A 88 -3.60 -13.80 14.21
CA ILE A 88 -4.16 -12.70 13.40
C ILE A 88 -5.55 -12.29 13.92
N ILE A 89 -6.46 -13.26 14.08
CA ILE A 89 -7.83 -13.03 14.56
C ILE A 89 -7.83 -12.37 15.95
N ARG A 90 -6.94 -12.81 16.85
CA ARG A 90 -6.88 -12.35 18.25
C ARG A 90 -6.11 -11.05 18.45
N GLN A 91 -5.22 -10.68 17.53
CA GLN A 91 -4.31 -9.54 17.68
C GLN A 91 -4.49 -8.52 16.56
N PRO A 92 -5.64 -7.82 16.47
CA PRO A 92 -5.98 -6.96 15.34
C PRO A 92 -4.95 -5.84 15.06
N LYS A 93 -4.29 -5.32 16.10
CA LYS A 93 -3.25 -4.29 15.96
C LYS A 93 -1.94 -4.84 15.38
N ASN A 94 -1.59 -6.08 15.68
CA ASN A 94 -0.32 -6.71 15.30
C ASN A 94 -0.47 -7.71 14.13
N ALA A 95 -1.70 -7.91 13.63
CA ALA A 95 -2.03 -8.84 12.56
C ALA A 95 -1.14 -8.72 11.31
N HIS A 96 -0.63 -7.52 11.02
CA HIS A 96 0.27 -7.30 9.88
C HIS A 96 1.51 -8.17 9.93
N GLY A 97 2.18 -8.26 11.09
CA GLY A 97 3.42 -9.01 11.22
C GLY A 97 3.21 -10.47 10.86
N TYR A 98 2.13 -11.06 11.37
CA TYR A 98 1.75 -12.44 11.08
C TYR A 98 1.34 -12.66 9.62
N ILE A 99 0.65 -11.70 8.99
CA ILE A 99 0.34 -11.78 7.56
C ILE A 99 1.62 -11.73 6.73
N ALA A 100 2.55 -10.82 7.04
CA ALA A 100 3.84 -10.75 6.37
C ALA A 100 4.66 -12.03 6.58
N GLU A 101 4.61 -12.67 7.74
CA GLU A 101 5.23 -14.00 7.94
C GLU A 101 4.70 -15.05 6.95
N ILE A 102 3.38 -15.11 6.75
CA ILE A 102 2.76 -15.99 5.75
C ILE A 102 3.26 -15.64 4.34
N MET A 103 3.22 -14.35 3.98
CA MET A 103 3.60 -13.90 2.64
C MET A 103 5.07 -14.19 2.34
N VAL A 104 5.99 -13.84 3.24
CA VAL A 104 7.43 -14.04 3.06
C VAL A 104 7.78 -15.52 3.05
N CYS A 105 7.16 -16.33 3.93
CA CYS A 105 7.39 -17.77 3.95
C CYS A 105 7.02 -18.43 2.61
N ALA A 106 5.91 -18.01 1.99
CA ALA A 106 5.49 -18.50 0.68
C ALA A 106 6.29 -17.92 -0.50
N SER A 107 6.86 -16.72 -0.33
CA SER A 107 7.61 -16.03 -1.40
C SER A 107 9.04 -16.54 -1.51
N LEU A 108 9.57 -17.19 -0.47
CA LEU A 108 10.93 -17.73 -0.49
C LEU A 108 10.92 -19.16 -1.02
N SER A 109 11.70 -19.39 -2.06
CA SER A 109 11.88 -20.72 -2.64
C SER A 109 13.33 -20.90 -3.10
N THR A 110 13.82 -22.13 -3.09
CA THR A 110 15.04 -22.53 -3.82
C THR A 110 14.90 -24.00 -4.20
N SER A 111 15.54 -24.43 -5.29
CA SER A 111 15.58 -25.84 -5.69
C SER A 111 16.13 -26.70 -4.54
N ASP A 112 15.34 -27.66 -4.08
CA ASP A 112 15.68 -28.61 -3.00
C ASP A 112 15.98 -28.00 -1.61
N SER A 113 15.47 -26.79 -1.32
CA SER A 113 15.54 -26.20 0.03
C SER A 113 14.30 -26.46 0.88
N THR A 114 14.42 -26.15 2.17
CA THR A 114 13.28 -26.11 3.09
C THR A 114 13.19 -24.75 3.76
N VAL A 115 12.04 -24.09 3.63
CA VAL A 115 11.68 -22.91 4.43
C VAL A 115 10.85 -23.39 5.61
N LEU A 116 11.31 -23.10 6.82
CA LEU A 116 10.60 -23.46 8.04
C LEU A 116 10.27 -22.22 8.86
N PRO A 117 9.01 -22.04 9.26
CA PRO A 117 8.67 -21.08 10.29
C PRO A 117 9.36 -21.40 11.62
N ALA A 118 9.76 -20.37 12.35
CA ALA A 118 10.35 -20.53 13.65
C ALA A 118 9.39 -21.20 14.65
N SER A 119 9.97 -21.93 15.59
CA SER A 119 9.22 -22.48 16.72
C SER A 119 8.60 -21.37 17.57
N LYS A 120 7.48 -21.69 18.23
CA LYS A 120 6.75 -20.73 19.07
C LYS A 120 7.69 -20.19 20.16
N GLY A 121 7.77 -18.87 20.28
CA GLY A 121 8.57 -18.20 21.31
C GLY A 121 10.02 -17.87 20.92
N ASN A 122 10.43 -18.19 19.69
CA ASN A 122 11.69 -17.66 19.15
C ASN A 122 11.60 -16.12 19.05
N LYS A 123 12.57 -15.42 19.65
CA LYS A 123 12.61 -13.95 19.70
C LYS A 123 13.55 -13.33 18.67
N GLY A 124 14.43 -14.13 18.05
CA GLY A 124 15.46 -13.62 17.14
C GLY A 124 14.97 -13.46 15.70
N PHE A 125 14.38 -14.53 15.14
CA PHE A 125 14.00 -14.62 13.74
C PHE A 125 12.65 -15.34 13.57
N ASN A 126 12.02 -15.13 12.42
CA ASN A 126 10.70 -15.65 12.10
C ASN A 126 10.78 -16.89 11.21
N LEU A 127 11.75 -16.97 10.30
CA LEU A 127 11.91 -18.09 9.37
C LEU A 127 13.35 -18.60 9.33
N THR A 128 13.52 -19.87 8.96
CA THR A 128 14.80 -20.45 8.55
C THR A 128 14.67 -21.01 7.15
N LEU A 129 15.47 -20.50 6.22
CA LEU A 129 15.68 -21.14 4.92
C LEU A 129 16.96 -21.97 5.01
N THR A 130 16.86 -23.28 4.75
CA THR A 130 18.01 -24.19 4.74
C THR A 130 18.33 -24.59 3.30
N MET A 131 19.52 -24.23 2.84
CA MET A 131 20.05 -24.61 1.53
C MET A 131 20.47 -26.10 1.52
N PRO A 132 20.60 -26.73 0.34
CA PRO A 132 21.06 -28.12 0.23
C PRO A 132 22.40 -28.38 0.96
N SER A 133 23.33 -27.42 0.90
CA SER A 133 24.62 -27.40 1.62
C SER A 133 24.51 -27.32 3.15
N GLN A 134 23.28 -27.27 3.69
CA GLN A 134 22.96 -27.03 5.10
C GLN A 134 23.26 -25.60 5.58
N PHE A 135 23.68 -24.71 4.68
CA PHE A 135 23.79 -23.30 4.97
C PHE A 135 22.41 -22.71 5.27
N LYS A 136 22.30 -21.89 6.33
CA LYS A 136 21.02 -21.37 6.81
C LYS A 136 20.91 -19.87 6.64
N TYR A 137 19.74 -19.39 6.22
CA TYR A 137 19.34 -18.00 6.42
C TYR A 137 18.39 -17.94 7.61
N LEU A 138 18.74 -17.14 8.60
CA LEU A 138 17.93 -16.87 9.78
C LEU A 138 17.25 -15.52 9.58
N ILE A 139 15.97 -15.54 9.18
CA ILE A 139 15.28 -14.39 8.62
C ILE A 139 14.37 -13.76 9.68
N SER A 140 14.69 -12.55 10.12
CA SER A 140 13.84 -11.70 10.95
C SER A 140 12.97 -10.83 10.06
N ILE A 141 11.65 -10.98 10.14
CA ILE A 141 10.69 -10.21 9.35
C ILE A 141 10.28 -8.98 10.14
N LYS A 142 10.42 -7.80 9.54
CA LYS A 142 10.05 -6.51 10.09
C LYS A 142 9.15 -5.79 9.11
N ASN A 143 8.01 -5.31 9.61
CA ASN A 143 7.12 -4.44 8.86
C ASN A 143 7.26 -3.02 9.37
N HIS A 144 7.51 -2.11 8.44
CA HIS A 144 7.47 -0.68 8.65
C HIS A 144 6.18 -0.19 8.00
N ASP A 145 5.15 0.03 8.82
CA ASP A 145 3.91 0.71 8.45
C ASP A 145 4.07 2.23 8.50
N ILE A 146 3.18 2.96 7.81
CA ILE A 146 3.09 4.42 7.85
C ILE A 146 3.24 4.96 9.28
N SER A 147 3.93 6.09 9.45
CA SER A 147 4.12 6.66 10.78
C SER A 147 2.81 7.17 11.38
N GLU A 148 2.78 7.33 12.70
CA GLU A 148 1.64 7.95 13.38
C GLU A 148 1.37 9.36 12.83
N HIS A 149 2.42 10.10 12.44
CA HIS A 149 2.30 11.42 11.84
C HIS A 149 1.65 11.36 10.46
N GLU A 150 2.04 10.40 9.60
CA GLU A 150 1.41 10.20 8.30
C GLU A 150 -0.07 9.75 8.46
N ALA A 151 -0.34 8.82 9.39
CA ALA A 151 -1.69 8.35 9.67
C ALA A 151 -2.62 9.51 10.10
N LEU A 152 -2.18 10.35 11.04
CA LEU A 152 -2.94 11.52 11.50
C LEU A 152 -3.09 12.57 10.39
N PHE A 153 -2.05 12.80 9.58
CA PHE A 153 -2.13 13.69 8.41
C PHE A 153 -3.23 13.22 7.44
N ARG A 154 -3.24 11.92 7.08
CA ARG A 154 -4.25 11.34 6.17
C ARG A 154 -5.65 11.40 6.76
N GLU A 155 -5.81 11.12 8.06
CA GLU A 155 -7.11 11.20 8.76
C GLU A 155 -7.70 12.62 8.71
N LYS A 156 -6.86 13.62 9.00
CA LYS A 156 -7.28 15.04 8.97
C LYS A 156 -7.59 15.50 7.56
N CYS A 157 -6.82 15.07 6.56
CA CYS A 157 -7.13 15.36 5.15
C CYS A 157 -8.44 14.70 4.70
N ALA A 158 -8.76 13.48 5.15
CA ALA A 158 -10.05 12.85 4.87
C ALA A 158 -11.22 13.61 5.51
N THR A 159 -11.04 14.13 6.72
CA THR A 159 -12.02 15.01 7.37
C THR A 159 -12.21 16.31 6.59
N LEU A 160 -11.12 16.90 6.09
CA LEU A 160 -11.15 18.07 5.22
C LEU A 160 -11.88 17.80 3.91
N LYS A 161 -11.64 16.65 3.25
CA LYS A 161 -12.37 16.26 2.03
C LYS A 161 -13.87 16.17 2.28
N ALA A 162 -14.28 15.55 3.39
CA ALA A 162 -15.70 15.43 3.74
C ALA A 162 -16.35 16.80 3.94
N ALA A 163 -15.67 17.71 4.66
CA ALA A 163 -16.12 19.09 4.84
C ALA A 163 -16.20 19.84 3.50
N PHE A 164 -15.18 19.72 2.65
CA PHE A 164 -15.12 20.38 1.35
C PHE A 164 -16.21 19.89 0.39
N ALA A 165 -16.41 18.57 0.29
CA ALA A 165 -17.46 17.99 -0.53
C ALA A 165 -18.86 18.44 -0.07
N LYS A 166 -19.09 18.56 1.24
CA LYS A 166 -20.32 19.14 1.78
C LYS A 166 -20.46 20.61 1.37
N LYS A 167 -19.38 21.39 1.48
CA LYS A 167 -19.37 22.81 1.12
C LYS A 167 -19.68 23.04 -0.36
N MET A 168 -19.15 22.22 -1.26
CA MET A 168 -19.45 22.32 -2.70
C MET A 168 -20.93 22.08 -3.00
N LYS A 169 -21.57 21.15 -2.30
CA LYS A 169 -23.03 20.93 -2.39
C LYS A 169 -23.84 22.12 -1.88
N GLU A 170 -23.40 22.75 -0.79
CA GLU A 170 -24.05 23.95 -0.22
C GLU A 170 -23.94 25.15 -1.17
N LEU A 171 -22.75 25.38 -1.73
CA LEU A 171 -22.49 26.47 -2.68
C LEU A 171 -23.05 26.19 -4.08
N LYS A 172 -23.41 24.94 -4.38
CA LYS A 172 -23.85 24.45 -5.69
C LYS A 172 -22.84 24.76 -6.81
N VAL A 173 -21.56 24.57 -6.51
CA VAL A 173 -20.46 24.72 -7.46
C VAL A 173 -19.60 23.47 -7.48
N HIS A 174 -18.95 23.22 -8.62
CA HIS A 174 -17.85 22.27 -8.68
C HIS A 174 -16.57 22.98 -8.23
N GLY A 175 -15.77 22.35 -7.38
CA GLY A 175 -14.60 23.02 -6.83
C GLY A 175 -13.38 22.14 -6.65
N ALA A 176 -12.23 22.78 -6.69
CA ALA A 176 -10.94 22.20 -6.37
C ALA A 176 -10.28 22.97 -5.23
N LEU A 177 -9.86 22.24 -4.21
CA LEU A 177 -9.08 22.74 -3.09
C LEU A 177 -7.67 22.13 -3.16
N ARG A 178 -6.67 22.98 -3.35
CA ARG A 178 -5.27 22.57 -3.47
C ARG A 178 -4.46 23.20 -2.35
N ILE A 179 -3.76 22.37 -1.59
CA ILE A 179 -3.01 22.79 -0.41
C ILE A 179 -1.58 22.33 -0.57
N ALA A 180 -0.62 23.23 -0.39
CA ALA A 180 0.79 22.92 -0.50
C ALA A 180 1.60 23.60 0.59
N SER A 181 2.54 22.85 1.16
CA SER A 181 3.54 23.33 2.10
C SER A 181 4.83 22.53 1.90
N SER A 182 5.98 23.22 1.89
CA SER A 182 7.28 22.55 1.95
C SER A 182 7.64 22.06 3.36
N GLN A 183 6.86 22.45 4.36
CA GLN A 183 7.01 22.04 5.76
C GLN A 183 5.87 21.13 6.18
N PHE A 184 6.04 20.44 7.31
CA PHE A 184 4.96 19.68 7.92
C PHE A 184 3.77 20.58 8.26
N ILE A 185 2.59 20.19 7.79
CA ILE A 185 1.34 20.89 8.11
C ILE A 185 0.87 20.42 9.49
N GLU A 186 0.87 21.33 10.46
CA GLU A 186 0.47 21.00 11.83
C GLU A 186 -1.01 20.59 11.88
N LEU A 187 -1.32 19.61 12.73
CA LEU A 187 -2.68 19.07 12.86
C LEU A 187 -3.69 20.17 13.24
N THR A 188 -3.29 21.12 14.08
CA THR A 188 -4.11 22.29 14.44
C THR A 188 -4.41 23.20 13.25
N SER A 189 -3.52 23.26 12.26
CA SER A 189 -3.71 24.00 11.03
C SER A 189 -4.69 23.27 10.10
N LEU A 190 -4.60 21.94 10.00
CA LEU A 190 -5.60 21.13 9.30
C LEU A 190 -6.99 21.24 9.95
N ASP A 191 -7.09 21.21 11.28
CA ASP A 191 -8.36 21.41 11.99
C ASP A 191 -8.94 22.81 11.74
N SER A 192 -8.09 23.83 11.73
CA SER A 192 -8.50 25.20 11.40
C SER A 192 -8.99 25.31 9.95
N LEU A 193 -8.33 24.63 9.02
CA LEU A 193 -8.76 24.53 7.62
C LEU A 193 -10.11 23.85 7.48
N VAL A 194 -10.36 22.75 8.19
CA VAL A 194 -11.67 22.07 8.22
C VAL A 194 -12.77 23.03 8.69
N SER A 195 -12.51 23.77 9.78
CA SER A 195 -13.47 24.75 10.30
C SER A 195 -13.72 25.87 9.30
N TRP A 196 -12.67 26.42 8.69
CA TRP A 196 -12.77 27.48 7.68
C TRP A 196 -13.54 27.03 6.43
N VAL A 197 -13.23 25.84 5.88
CA VAL A 197 -13.96 25.28 4.73
C VAL A 197 -15.45 25.16 5.05
N SER A 198 -15.78 24.69 6.25
CA SER A 198 -17.17 24.49 6.66
C SER A 198 -17.92 25.82 6.81
N LYS A 199 -17.31 26.82 7.44
CA LYS A 199 -18.01 28.03 7.91
C LYS A 199 -17.83 29.23 6.98
N ASP A 200 -16.61 29.44 6.50
CA ASP A 200 -16.16 30.74 6.00
C ASP A 200 -15.80 30.72 4.51
N LEU A 201 -15.53 29.56 3.92
CA LEU A 201 -15.26 29.43 2.49
C LEU A 201 -16.49 29.84 1.66
N LYS A 202 -16.34 30.88 0.83
CA LYS A 202 -17.45 31.44 0.03
C LYS A 202 -17.10 31.76 -1.43
N LYS A 203 -15.85 32.14 -1.71
CA LYS A 203 -15.41 32.59 -3.02
C LYS A 203 -14.09 31.93 -3.38
N THR A 204 -13.81 31.81 -4.67
CA THR A 204 -12.49 31.38 -5.16
C THR A 204 -11.40 32.36 -4.73
N GLY A 205 -10.18 31.85 -4.59
CA GLY A 205 -9.04 32.68 -4.22
C GLY A 205 -7.85 31.88 -3.69
N SER A 206 -6.78 32.62 -3.43
CA SER A 206 -5.60 32.14 -2.71
C SER A 206 -5.68 32.60 -1.26
N TYR A 207 -5.26 31.71 -0.36
CA TYR A 207 -5.33 31.86 1.08
C TYR A 207 -4.08 31.25 1.72
N GLU A 208 -3.80 31.64 2.96
CA GLU A 208 -2.57 31.26 3.66
C GLU A 208 -2.81 30.86 5.12
N TRP A 209 -2.08 29.85 5.56
CA TRP A 209 -2.02 29.37 6.95
C TRP A 209 -0.58 29.33 7.44
N GLN A 210 -0.40 29.21 8.76
CA GLN A 210 0.92 29.12 9.40
C GLN A 210 1.87 30.25 8.99
N GLY A 211 1.38 31.50 9.00
CA GLY A 211 2.20 32.66 8.64
C GLY A 211 2.71 32.64 7.19
N GLY A 212 1.96 32.01 6.27
CA GLY A 212 2.33 31.91 4.85
C GLY A 212 3.02 30.60 4.46
N GLY A 213 3.36 29.73 5.42
CA GLY A 213 3.98 28.44 5.15
C GLY A 213 3.08 27.45 4.43
N VAL A 214 1.77 27.54 4.63
CA VAL A 214 0.77 26.69 3.98
C VAL A 214 -0.03 27.53 2.99
N LYS A 215 0.09 27.22 1.70
CA LYS A 215 -0.65 27.87 0.62
C LYS A 215 -1.90 27.07 0.29
N VAL A 216 -3.02 27.75 0.18
CA VAL A 216 -4.32 27.14 -0.11
C VAL A 216 -4.95 27.86 -1.29
N LEU A 217 -5.25 27.12 -2.36
CA LEU A 217 -5.94 27.61 -3.53
C LEU A 217 -7.31 26.94 -3.62
N PHE A 218 -8.37 27.75 -3.64
CA PHE A 218 -9.70 27.30 -4.00
C PHE A 218 -10.09 27.89 -5.36
N SER A 219 -10.41 27.01 -6.31
CA SER A 219 -10.87 27.37 -7.65
C SER A 219 -12.16 26.63 -7.98
N GLU A 220 -13.01 27.24 -8.80
CA GLU A 220 -14.12 26.51 -9.43
C GLU A 220 -13.59 25.56 -10.50
N LEU A 221 -14.26 24.43 -10.66
CA LEU A 221 -14.06 23.49 -11.76
C LEU A 221 -15.11 23.79 -12.82
N HIS A 222 -14.68 23.96 -14.07
CA HIS A 222 -15.57 24.25 -15.18
C HIS A 222 -15.69 23.06 -16.12
N SER A 223 -16.86 22.91 -16.74
CA SER A 223 -17.07 21.97 -17.83
C SER A 223 -16.18 22.32 -19.01
N THR A 224 -15.62 21.31 -19.65
CA THR A 224 -14.95 21.43 -20.96
C THR A 224 -15.76 20.68 -22.02
N GLU A 225 -15.44 20.88 -23.30
CA GLU A 225 -16.07 20.12 -24.40
C GLU A 225 -15.89 18.60 -24.23
N GLU A 226 -14.74 18.18 -23.69
CA GLU A 226 -14.41 16.77 -23.47
C GLU A 226 -14.96 16.22 -22.13
N ARG A 227 -15.20 17.11 -21.15
CA ARG A 227 -15.63 16.77 -19.80
C ARG A 227 -16.73 17.72 -19.33
N LEU A 228 -17.96 17.41 -19.72
CA LEU A 228 -19.15 18.09 -19.21
C LEU A 228 -19.42 17.63 -17.78
N LEU A 229 -19.50 18.55 -16.83
CA LEU A 229 -19.85 18.25 -15.44
C LEU A 229 -21.38 18.22 -15.25
N ALA A 230 -21.84 17.32 -14.38
CA ALA A 230 -23.26 17.18 -14.04
C ALA A 230 -23.80 18.38 -13.25
N LYS A 231 -25.08 18.73 -13.38
CA LYS A 231 -25.67 19.91 -12.71
C LYS A 231 -26.15 19.61 -11.29
N GLY A 232 -26.59 18.38 -11.03
CA GLY A 232 -27.14 17.91 -9.75
C GLY A 232 -26.12 17.21 -8.85
N PHE A 233 -24.96 16.85 -9.40
CA PHE A 233 -23.88 16.19 -8.66
C PHE A 233 -22.60 17.05 -8.64
N PHE A 234 -22.29 17.62 -7.48
CA PHE A 234 -21.17 18.58 -7.35
C PHE A 234 -19.82 17.89 -7.15
N SER A 235 -19.02 17.87 -8.22
CA SER A 235 -17.60 17.47 -8.20
C SER A 235 -16.77 18.22 -7.16
N SER A 236 -15.86 17.52 -6.50
CA SER A 236 -14.94 18.07 -5.50
C SER A 236 -13.57 17.41 -5.61
N GLU A 237 -12.56 18.21 -5.92
CA GLU A 237 -11.15 17.82 -5.95
C GLU A 237 -10.45 18.31 -4.69
N LEU A 238 -9.73 17.42 -3.99
CA LEU A 238 -8.81 17.78 -2.92
C LEU A 238 -7.44 17.19 -3.20
N VAL A 239 -6.42 18.04 -3.15
CA VAL A 239 -5.01 17.63 -3.17
C VAL A 239 -4.27 18.39 -2.06
N VAL A 240 -3.51 17.66 -1.24
CA VAL A 240 -2.73 18.21 -0.13
C VAL A 240 -1.30 17.66 -0.20
N PHE A 241 -0.33 18.58 -0.24
CA PHE A 241 1.10 18.31 -0.11
C PHE A 241 1.62 18.94 1.17
N GLY A 242 2.36 18.17 1.98
CA GLY A 242 3.03 18.68 3.17
C GLY A 242 4.37 17.98 3.37
N GLY A 243 5.39 18.70 3.81
CA GLY A 243 6.68 18.09 4.14
C GLY A 243 6.56 17.06 5.27
N PHE A 244 7.49 16.10 5.31
CA PHE A 244 7.56 15.15 6.42
C PHE A 244 7.70 15.85 7.77
N HIS A 245 7.16 15.20 8.80
CA HIS A 245 7.43 15.60 10.18
C HIS A 245 8.94 15.45 10.47
N ARG A 246 9.51 16.34 11.27
CA ARG A 246 10.95 16.39 11.58
C ARG A 246 11.56 15.06 12.08
N ASN A 247 10.75 14.18 12.66
CA ASN A 247 11.20 12.89 13.20
C ASN A 247 11.10 11.74 12.19
N GLU A 248 10.52 11.93 11.00
CA GLU A 248 10.19 10.82 10.09
C GLU A 248 11.44 10.07 9.64
N LEU A 249 12.46 10.79 9.16
CA LEU A 249 13.72 10.19 8.72
C LEU A 249 14.49 9.54 9.88
N ALA A 250 14.46 10.15 11.08
CA ALA A 250 15.10 9.59 12.26
C ALA A 250 14.42 8.28 12.70
N ASN A 251 13.09 8.21 12.62
CA ASN A 251 12.30 7.00 12.91
C ASN A 251 12.60 5.88 11.91
N GLN A 252 12.80 6.21 10.62
CA GLN A 252 13.22 5.24 9.61
C GLN A 252 14.58 4.64 9.95
N LYS A 253 15.56 5.48 10.30
CA LYS A 253 16.89 5.04 10.74
C LYS A 253 16.84 4.16 11.99
N SER A 254 16.10 4.57 13.03
CA SER A 254 16.06 3.85 14.30
C SER A 254 15.47 2.45 14.17
N ARG A 255 14.52 2.22 13.25
CA ARG A 255 13.92 0.90 13.03
C ARG A 255 14.92 -0.11 12.43
N ILE A 256 15.84 0.33 11.58
CA ILE A 256 16.92 -0.50 11.05
C ILE A 256 17.85 -0.96 12.18
N ILE A 257 18.29 0.00 13.02
CA ILE A 257 19.17 -0.27 14.15
C ILE A 257 18.50 -1.23 15.15
N GLN A 258 17.24 -0.99 15.52
CA GLN A 258 16.48 -1.87 16.42
C GLN A 258 16.33 -3.30 15.87
N ALA A 259 16.19 -3.46 14.55
CA ALA A 259 16.12 -4.79 13.94
C ALA A 259 17.44 -5.55 14.09
N ALA A 260 18.57 -4.89 13.84
CA ALA A 260 19.90 -5.46 14.01
C ALA A 260 20.21 -5.79 15.48
N GLU A 261 19.92 -4.88 16.41
CA GLU A 261 20.09 -5.10 17.85
C GLU A 261 19.27 -6.29 18.37
N ASN A 262 18.04 -6.46 17.87
CA ASN A 262 17.19 -7.59 18.24
C ASN A 262 17.78 -8.93 17.78
N LEU A 263 18.34 -8.98 16.56
CA LEU A 263 19.04 -10.18 16.08
C LEU A 263 20.31 -10.44 16.89
N LYS A 264 21.15 -9.42 17.12
CA LYS A 264 22.36 -9.52 17.97
C LYS A 264 22.08 -10.16 19.32
N LYS A 265 21.00 -9.72 19.97
CA LYS A 265 20.60 -10.17 21.30
C LYS A 265 20.18 -11.64 21.35
N HIS A 266 19.68 -12.18 20.23
CA HIS A 266 18.99 -13.47 20.21
C HIS A 266 19.61 -14.51 19.28
N VAL A 267 20.54 -14.12 18.41
CA VAL A 267 21.13 -14.97 17.38
C VAL A 267 22.64 -14.74 17.32
N SER A 268 23.40 -15.72 17.78
CA SER A 268 24.86 -15.69 17.71
C SER A 268 25.35 -15.78 16.24
N PRO A 269 26.46 -15.11 15.89
CA PRO A 269 27.13 -15.29 14.61
C PRO A 269 27.50 -16.77 14.36
N SER A 270 27.44 -17.21 13.11
CA SER A 270 27.79 -18.59 12.74
C SER A 270 28.37 -18.66 11.33
N PRO A 271 29.45 -19.41 11.08
CA PRO A 271 29.99 -19.59 9.72
C PRO A 271 29.02 -20.32 8.78
N ASN A 272 28.04 -21.05 9.33
CA ASN A 272 27.06 -21.83 8.59
C ASN A 272 25.66 -21.19 8.59
N ALA A 273 25.51 -19.97 9.11
CA ALA A 273 24.23 -19.28 9.10
C ALA A 273 24.37 -17.77 8.88
N PHE A 274 23.49 -17.22 8.07
CA PHE A 274 23.43 -15.80 7.74
C PHE A 274 22.20 -15.16 8.39
N ARG A 275 22.42 -14.15 9.23
CA ARG A 275 21.37 -13.40 9.93
C ARG A 275 20.84 -12.32 9.00
N PHE A 276 19.60 -12.48 8.59
CA PHE A 276 19.00 -11.69 7.54
C PHE A 276 17.79 -10.92 8.07
N VAL A 277 17.67 -9.63 7.78
CA VAL A 277 16.45 -8.86 8.06
C VAL A 277 15.66 -8.68 6.77
N TRP A 278 14.45 -9.22 6.73
CA TRP A 278 13.47 -8.89 5.71
C TRP A 278 12.66 -7.69 6.20
N MET A 279 12.90 -6.52 5.63
CA MET A 279 12.26 -5.27 6.02
C MET A 279 11.27 -4.81 4.95
N ARG A 280 9.98 -5.07 5.18
CA ARG A 280 8.93 -4.46 4.37
C ARG A 280 8.74 -3.00 4.79
N VAL A 281 8.65 -2.09 3.83
CA VAL A 281 8.42 -0.66 4.06
C VAL A 281 7.20 -0.16 3.31
N GLN A 282 6.53 0.88 3.83
CA GLN A 282 5.41 1.52 3.12
C GLN A 282 5.86 2.20 1.82
N SER A 283 4.91 2.48 0.93
CA SER A 283 5.16 3.11 -0.38
C SER A 283 5.73 4.54 -0.29
N SER A 284 5.49 5.26 0.80
CA SER A 284 6.06 6.60 1.05
C SER A 284 7.47 6.57 1.64
N ALA A 285 8.00 5.40 1.98
CA ALA A 285 9.32 5.27 2.57
C ALA A 285 10.43 5.57 1.55
N ASP A 286 11.51 6.21 2.00
CA ASP A 286 12.69 6.44 1.17
C ASP A 286 13.57 5.20 1.17
N VAL A 287 13.38 4.33 0.18
CA VAL A 287 14.15 3.07 0.03
C VAL A 287 15.63 3.34 -0.12
N ALA A 288 16.03 4.42 -0.81
CA ALA A 288 17.44 4.77 -0.99
C ALA A 288 18.09 5.12 0.36
N LEU A 289 17.46 6.01 1.13
CA LEU A 289 17.93 6.36 2.48
C LEU A 289 18.02 5.14 3.40
N ILE A 290 16.99 4.29 3.41
CA ILE A 290 16.96 3.07 4.23
C ILE A 290 18.09 2.12 3.80
N SER A 291 18.31 1.97 2.50
CA SER A 291 19.40 1.15 1.95
C SER A 291 20.77 1.67 2.33
N ASP A 292 20.98 2.99 2.26
CA ASP A 292 22.26 3.60 2.62
C ASP A 292 22.54 3.47 4.11
N VAL A 293 21.54 3.61 4.97
CA VAL A 293 21.69 3.37 6.42
C VAL A 293 22.02 1.90 6.71
N ALA A 294 21.42 0.96 5.97
CA ALA A 294 21.74 -0.47 6.10
C ALA A 294 23.18 -0.76 5.63
N LYS A 295 23.64 -0.14 4.53
CA LYS A 295 25.03 -0.23 4.05
C LYS A 295 25.98 0.34 5.09
N GLU A 296 25.74 1.55 5.57
CA GLU A 296 26.55 2.19 6.61
C GLU A 296 26.65 1.31 7.85
N LEU A 297 25.55 0.69 8.30
CA LEU A 297 25.57 -0.21 9.45
C LEU A 297 26.46 -1.44 9.22
N ILE A 298 26.42 -2.02 8.02
CA ILE A 298 27.22 -3.18 7.64
C ILE A 298 28.70 -2.82 7.43
N GLU A 299 28.97 -1.68 6.78
CA GLU A 299 30.31 -1.18 6.46
C GLU A 299 31.04 -0.62 7.69
N HIS A 300 30.37 0.16 8.54
CA HIS A 300 30.95 0.65 9.80
C HIS A 300 31.08 -0.45 10.86
N GLY A 301 30.46 -1.62 10.64
CA GLY A 301 30.77 -2.84 11.36
C GLY A 301 32.18 -3.39 11.10
N VAL A 302 32.95 -2.80 10.19
CA VAL A 302 34.27 -3.31 9.81
C VAL A 302 35.37 -2.81 10.76
N SER A 303 35.56 -3.54 11.87
CA SER A 303 36.83 -4.18 12.26
C SER A 303 36.64 -5.02 13.53
N GLY A 304 35.87 -6.11 13.43
CA GLY A 304 35.80 -7.17 14.45
C GLY A 304 34.58 -7.15 15.39
N ASP A 305 33.75 -6.11 15.34
CA ASP A 305 32.56 -6.01 16.18
C ASP A 305 31.33 -6.60 15.49
N ASP A 306 30.62 -7.49 16.18
CA ASP A 306 29.35 -8.05 15.70
C ASP A 306 28.26 -6.97 15.67
N VAL A 307 27.86 -6.53 14.48
CA VAL A 307 26.76 -5.56 14.28
C VAL A 307 25.36 -6.17 14.44
N GLY A 308 25.27 -7.48 14.63
CA GLY A 308 24.00 -8.18 14.91
C GLY A 308 23.25 -8.71 13.70
N VAL A 309 23.70 -8.38 12.49
CA VAL A 309 23.03 -8.69 11.23
C VAL A 309 24.07 -8.86 10.14
N ASP A 310 23.81 -9.77 9.21
CA ASP A 310 24.71 -10.05 8.08
C ASP A 310 24.13 -9.48 6.76
N GLY A 311 22.82 -9.21 6.69
CA GLY A 311 22.23 -8.51 5.55
C GLY A 311 20.76 -8.07 5.73
N PHE A 312 20.31 -7.24 4.80
CA PHE A 312 18.96 -6.70 4.69
C PHE A 312 18.38 -6.93 3.29
N ILE A 313 17.08 -7.24 3.24
CA ILE A 313 16.24 -7.22 2.03
C ILE A 313 15.16 -6.21 2.37
N ILE A 314 15.25 -5.04 1.76
CA ILE A 314 14.27 -3.97 1.88
C ILE A 314 13.26 -4.20 0.77
N VAL A 315 11.98 -4.29 1.14
CA VAL A 315 10.88 -4.61 0.22
C VAL A 315 9.85 -3.50 0.28
N GLN A 316 9.62 -2.83 -0.84
CA GLN A 316 8.59 -1.79 -0.94
C GLN A 316 7.55 -2.20 -1.98
N PRO A 317 6.44 -2.81 -1.55
CA PRO A 317 5.29 -2.98 -2.41
C PRO A 317 4.55 -1.64 -2.51
N SER A 318 4.22 -1.23 -3.73
CA SER A 318 3.43 -0.04 -4.03
C SER A 318 2.46 -0.30 -5.18
N VAL A 319 1.42 0.53 -5.28
CA VAL A 319 0.57 0.55 -6.47
C VAL A 319 1.19 1.54 -7.44
N VAL A 320 1.56 1.05 -8.62
CA VAL A 320 2.05 1.87 -9.72
C VAL A 320 1.02 1.92 -10.83
N ARG A 321 1.06 2.97 -11.63
CA ARG A 321 0.16 3.17 -12.76
C ARG A 321 0.93 3.24 -14.07
N GLU A 322 0.46 2.47 -15.03
CA GLU A 322 0.91 2.51 -16.42
C GLU A 322 -0.31 2.79 -17.31
N GLY A 323 -0.39 4.01 -17.84
CA GLY A 323 -1.61 4.52 -18.48
C GLY A 323 -2.82 4.51 -17.54
N ASP A 324 -3.93 3.94 -18.01
CA ASP A 324 -5.18 3.80 -17.25
C ASP A 324 -5.21 2.55 -16.33
N SER A 325 -4.10 1.81 -16.24
CA SER A 325 -4.02 0.57 -15.47
C SER A 325 -3.24 0.77 -14.16
N SER A 326 -3.79 0.25 -13.05
CA SER A 326 -3.07 0.13 -11.78
C SER A 326 -2.58 -1.31 -11.60
N MET A 327 -1.33 -1.47 -11.18
CA MET A 327 -0.76 -2.77 -10.80
C MET A 327 0.03 -2.65 -9.49
N VAL A 328 0.15 -3.77 -8.78
CA VAL A 328 1.11 -3.86 -7.67
C VAL A 328 2.49 -4.04 -8.27
N ASN A 329 3.45 -3.28 -7.78
CA ASN A 329 4.86 -3.42 -8.11
C ASN A 329 5.67 -3.51 -6.82
N THR A 330 6.66 -4.39 -6.79
CA THR A 330 7.52 -4.59 -5.63
C THR A 330 8.95 -4.20 -5.97
N VAL A 331 9.51 -3.29 -5.17
CA VAL A 331 10.91 -2.89 -5.23
C VAL A 331 11.70 -3.67 -4.20
N PHE A 332 12.84 -4.21 -4.62
CA PHE A 332 13.80 -4.86 -3.72
C PHE A 332 15.12 -4.09 -3.68
N SER A 333 15.64 -3.84 -2.48
CA SER A 333 17.01 -3.42 -2.27
C SER A 333 17.69 -4.40 -1.32
N ILE A 334 18.78 -5.00 -1.77
CA ILE A 334 19.50 -6.06 -1.06
C ILE A 334 20.86 -5.51 -0.64
N VAL A 335 21.13 -5.57 0.66
CA VAL A 335 22.41 -5.15 1.25
C VAL A 335 22.99 -6.32 2.03
N GLU A 336 24.19 -6.76 1.69
CA GLU A 336 24.82 -7.95 2.28
C GLU A 336 26.24 -7.66 2.72
N ALA A 337 26.60 -8.14 3.91
CA ALA A 337 27.97 -8.21 4.38
C ALA A 337 28.73 -9.35 3.70
N PRO A 338 30.06 -9.24 3.55
CA PRO A 338 30.89 -10.37 3.17
C PRO A 338 30.76 -11.53 4.17
N HIS A 339 30.38 -12.72 3.70
CA HIS A 339 30.24 -13.91 4.55
C HIS A 339 30.74 -15.17 3.85
N ALA A 340 31.75 -15.84 4.43
CA ALA A 340 32.41 -16.98 3.80
C ALA A 340 31.45 -18.14 3.47
N GLY A 341 30.53 -18.47 4.38
CA GLY A 341 29.52 -19.51 4.15
C GLY A 341 28.54 -19.17 3.02
N LEU A 342 28.16 -17.90 2.88
CA LEU A 342 27.28 -17.44 1.79
C LEU A 342 28.00 -17.56 0.46
N GLN A 343 29.28 -17.15 0.40
CA GLN A 343 30.12 -17.28 -0.79
C GLN A 343 30.35 -18.75 -1.17
N ALA A 344 30.50 -19.64 -0.19
CA ALA A 344 30.62 -21.07 -0.44
C ALA A 344 29.33 -21.68 -1.00
N SER A 345 28.17 -21.33 -0.44
CA SER A 345 26.84 -21.74 -0.92
C SER A 345 26.59 -21.25 -2.37
N ARG A 346 26.88 -19.96 -2.66
CA ARG A 346 26.78 -19.40 -4.03
C ARG A 346 27.69 -20.07 -5.05
N LYS A 347 28.90 -20.49 -4.65
CA LYS A 347 29.81 -21.26 -5.53
C LYS A 347 29.25 -22.63 -5.91
N GLN A 348 28.32 -23.17 -5.12
CA GLN A 348 27.57 -24.39 -5.42
C GLN A 348 26.29 -24.11 -6.22
N ALA A 349 26.12 -22.89 -6.75
CA ALA A 349 24.93 -22.42 -7.46
C ALA A 349 23.64 -22.43 -6.61
N GLU A 350 23.76 -22.42 -5.28
CA GLU A 350 22.63 -22.29 -4.38
C GLU A 350 22.26 -20.80 -4.26
N ASN A 351 21.16 -20.42 -4.89
CA ASN A 351 20.64 -19.07 -4.87
C ASN A 351 19.28 -19.03 -4.17
N ILE A 352 19.00 -17.93 -3.46
CA ILE A 352 17.65 -17.64 -2.98
C ILE A 352 16.81 -17.21 -4.19
N SER A 353 15.65 -17.82 -4.38
CA SER A 353 14.59 -17.28 -5.23
C SER A 353 13.56 -16.55 -4.38
N ILE A 354 13.10 -15.40 -4.88
CA ILE A 354 12.03 -14.62 -4.29
C ILE A 354 10.93 -14.51 -5.34
N ASP A 355 9.83 -15.24 -5.10
CA ASP A 355 8.65 -15.24 -5.95
C ASP A 355 7.66 -14.19 -5.46
N VAL A 356 7.41 -13.17 -6.27
CA VAL A 356 6.38 -12.18 -5.98
C VAL A 356 5.01 -12.75 -6.35
N LEU A 357 4.15 -12.90 -5.34
CA LEU A 357 2.88 -13.61 -5.47
C LEU A 357 1.86 -12.92 -6.41
N VAL A 358 1.98 -11.61 -6.61
CA VAL A 358 1.20 -10.82 -7.57
C VAL A 358 1.95 -9.58 -8.04
N GLY A 359 1.69 -9.15 -9.27
CA GLY A 359 2.22 -7.90 -9.79
C GLY A 359 3.63 -8.02 -10.36
N GLY A 360 4.31 -6.87 -10.50
CA GLY A 360 5.64 -6.76 -11.08
C GLY A 360 6.76 -6.61 -10.05
N VAL A 361 7.99 -6.73 -10.54
CA VAL A 361 9.21 -6.43 -9.79
C VAL A 361 10.00 -5.37 -10.53
N SER A 362 10.60 -4.46 -9.78
CA SER A 362 11.47 -3.42 -10.32
C SER A 362 12.70 -3.22 -9.44
N SER A 363 13.78 -2.74 -10.05
CA SER A 363 15.02 -2.37 -9.38
C SER A 363 15.05 -0.90 -8.94
N GLU A 364 14.11 -0.08 -9.40
CA GLU A 364 14.03 1.34 -9.08
C GLU A 364 12.81 1.63 -8.19
N ALA A 365 12.99 2.53 -7.23
CA ALA A 365 11.90 2.98 -6.37
C ALA A 365 10.78 3.64 -7.21
N SER A 366 9.53 3.43 -6.81
CA SER A 366 8.39 4.11 -7.44
C SER A 366 8.48 5.61 -7.23
N ARG A 367 8.14 6.38 -8.27
CA ARG A 367 8.17 7.86 -8.25
C ARG A 367 6.75 8.41 -8.13
N GLU A 368 6.59 9.46 -7.36
CA GLU A 368 5.33 10.19 -7.32
C GLU A 368 5.31 11.24 -8.42
N LEU A 369 4.35 11.11 -9.34
CA LEU A 369 4.20 11.99 -10.49
C LEU A 369 2.92 12.81 -10.35
N LEU A 370 3.03 14.12 -10.48
CA LEU A 370 1.91 15.04 -10.58
C LEU A 370 1.67 15.39 -12.05
N GLN A 371 0.48 15.09 -12.55
CA GLN A 371 0.06 15.49 -13.89
C GLN A 371 -0.74 16.79 -13.84
N VAL A 372 -0.28 17.84 -14.53
CA VAL A 372 -0.95 19.15 -14.62
C VAL A 372 -0.96 19.60 -16.07
N ASP A 373 -2.17 19.79 -16.64
CA ASP A 373 -2.37 20.30 -18.00
C ASP A 373 -1.52 19.57 -19.07
N GLY A 374 -1.44 18.24 -18.95
CA GLY A 374 -0.64 17.39 -19.85
C GLY A 374 0.85 17.32 -19.54
N ASN A 375 1.37 18.17 -18.64
CA ASN A 375 2.73 18.09 -18.14
C ASN A 375 2.83 17.07 -17.00
N ILE A 376 3.95 16.36 -16.94
CA ILE A 376 4.28 15.42 -15.87
C ILE A 376 5.41 16.04 -15.05
N LEU A 377 5.16 16.24 -13.75
CA LEU A 377 6.12 16.75 -12.79
C LEU A 377 6.44 15.66 -11.78
N GLU A 378 7.72 15.34 -11.62
CA GLU A 378 8.17 14.48 -10.54
C GLU A 378 8.14 15.28 -9.23
N LEU A 379 7.46 14.72 -8.23
CA LEU A 379 7.37 15.35 -6.93
C LEU A 379 8.65 15.10 -6.12
N PRO A 380 9.09 16.07 -5.29
CA PRO A 380 10.27 15.88 -4.46
C PRO A 380 10.04 14.78 -3.43
N PRO A 381 11.10 14.09 -2.97
CA PRO A 381 10.99 13.14 -1.87
C PRO A 381 10.64 13.84 -0.55
N HIS A 382 10.35 13.04 0.48
CA HIS A 382 10.15 13.48 1.88
C HIS A 382 8.93 14.36 2.12
N GLN A 383 7.82 14.04 1.47
CA GLN A 383 6.55 14.72 1.65
C GLN A 383 5.40 13.71 1.81
N TYR A 384 4.39 14.12 2.55
CA TYR A 384 3.10 13.47 2.57
C TYR A 384 2.23 14.00 1.43
N VAL A 385 1.63 13.07 0.68
CA VAL A 385 0.68 13.36 -0.39
C VAL A 385 -0.67 12.75 -0.04
N TYR A 386 -1.71 13.59 -0.10
CA TYR A 386 -3.09 13.17 0.00
C TYR A 386 -3.89 13.68 -1.19
N GLN A 387 -4.58 12.78 -1.87
CA GLN A 387 -5.52 13.10 -2.94
C GLN A 387 -6.82 12.32 -2.72
N ASP A 388 -7.95 13.01 -2.75
CA ASP A 388 -9.28 12.39 -2.84
C ASP A 388 -10.16 13.32 -3.68
N SER A 389 -10.62 12.84 -4.82
CA SER A 389 -11.38 13.63 -5.78
C SER A 389 -12.54 12.83 -6.36
N ASP A 390 -13.71 13.45 -6.39
CA ASP A 390 -14.91 12.92 -7.03
C ASP A 390 -15.30 13.86 -8.17
N PHE A 391 -15.24 13.39 -9.41
CA PHE A 391 -15.72 14.09 -10.60
C PHE A 391 -16.99 13.43 -11.10
N TYR A 392 -18.07 14.20 -11.21
CA TYR A 392 -19.35 13.73 -11.77
C TYR A 392 -19.51 14.26 -13.18
N ILE A 393 -19.33 13.38 -14.15
CA ILE A 393 -19.22 13.71 -15.58
C ILE A 393 -20.50 13.27 -16.28
N LEU A 394 -21.09 14.16 -17.06
CA LEU A 394 -22.28 13.86 -17.86
C LEU A 394 -21.93 12.86 -18.96
N SER A 395 -22.78 11.84 -19.10
CA SER A 395 -22.66 10.80 -20.12
C SER A 395 -23.03 11.37 -21.48
N LYS A 396 -22.36 10.91 -22.54
CA LYS A 396 -22.64 11.35 -23.92
C LYS A 396 -23.88 10.64 -24.44
N MET A 397 -24.77 11.38 -25.09
CA MET A 397 -25.96 10.85 -25.76
C MET A 397 -25.73 10.87 -27.26
N GLU A 398 -25.66 9.71 -27.89
CA GLU A 398 -25.51 9.57 -29.34
C GLU A 398 -26.53 8.54 -29.86
N ASN A 399 -27.33 8.92 -30.85
CA ASN A 399 -28.33 8.05 -31.48
C ASN A 399 -29.29 7.34 -30.49
N GLY A 400 -29.66 8.01 -29.39
CA GLY A 400 -30.53 7.46 -28.35
C GLY A 400 -29.84 6.50 -27.39
N VAL A 401 -28.53 6.28 -27.51
CA VAL A 401 -27.72 5.49 -26.59
C VAL A 401 -26.90 6.42 -25.71
N ALA A 402 -27.02 6.22 -24.39
CA ALA A 402 -26.20 6.91 -23.42
C ALA A 402 -24.90 6.13 -23.18
N THR A 403 -23.75 6.78 -23.39
CA THR A 403 -22.43 6.20 -23.15
C THR A 403 -21.71 6.99 -22.07
N GLY A 404 -21.20 6.27 -21.08
CA GLY A 404 -20.63 6.85 -19.88
C GLY A 404 -19.45 6.02 -19.42
N ASN A 405 -18.41 6.67 -18.88
CA ASN A 405 -17.23 5.99 -18.39
C ASN A 405 -17.08 6.21 -16.87
N VAL A 406 -16.88 5.11 -16.15
CA VAL A 406 -16.53 5.13 -14.73
C VAL A 406 -15.09 4.68 -14.62
N SER A 407 -14.23 5.56 -14.13
CA SER A 407 -12.79 5.31 -14.10
C SER A 407 -12.11 5.91 -12.86
N SER A 408 -10.88 5.50 -12.62
CA SER A 408 -9.99 6.12 -11.63
C SER A 408 -8.71 6.52 -12.35
N PRO A 409 -8.59 7.76 -12.85
CA PRO A 409 -7.47 8.19 -13.70
C PRO A 409 -6.19 8.49 -12.93
N ALA A 410 -6.29 8.88 -11.66
CA ALA A 410 -5.15 8.99 -10.74
C ALA A 410 -5.50 8.39 -9.37
N SER A 411 -4.49 8.15 -8.53
CA SER A 411 -4.69 7.68 -7.16
C SER A 411 -5.62 8.63 -6.41
N GLY A 412 -6.64 8.10 -5.74
CA GLY A 412 -7.64 8.92 -5.05
C GLY A 412 -8.61 9.69 -5.96
N VAL A 413 -8.45 9.66 -7.29
CA VAL A 413 -9.34 10.34 -8.24
C VAL A 413 -10.36 9.36 -8.80
N ARG A 414 -11.63 9.77 -8.81
CA ARG A 414 -12.76 8.96 -9.28
C ARG A 414 -13.64 9.76 -10.22
N ASN A 415 -13.83 9.22 -11.42
CA ASN A 415 -14.80 9.70 -12.39
C ASN A 415 -16.07 8.87 -12.27
N HIS A 416 -17.17 9.53 -11.93
CA HIS A 416 -18.52 8.98 -11.91
C HIS A 416 -19.25 9.40 -13.17
N SER A 417 -20.02 8.49 -13.74
CA SER A 417 -20.85 8.79 -14.91
C SER A 417 -22.23 9.24 -14.46
N VAL A 418 -22.75 10.33 -15.00
CA VAL A 418 -24.10 10.83 -14.71
C VAL A 418 -24.93 10.81 -15.99
N PHE A 419 -26.09 10.18 -15.94
CA PHE A 419 -27.02 10.07 -17.05
C PHE A 419 -28.16 11.05 -16.84
N ASP A 420 -28.43 11.92 -17.80
CA ASP A 420 -29.64 12.75 -17.81
C ASP A 420 -30.72 12.05 -18.63
N ILE A 421 -31.77 11.59 -17.94
CA ILE A 421 -32.91 10.90 -18.55
C ILE A 421 -34.15 11.74 -18.26
N GLY A 422 -34.62 12.48 -19.27
CA GLY A 422 -35.83 13.30 -19.14
C GLY A 422 -35.71 14.45 -18.16
N GLY A 423 -34.52 15.04 -17.98
CA GLY A 423 -34.26 16.11 -17.02
C GLY A 423 -33.94 15.63 -15.61
N GLN A 424 -33.89 14.32 -15.39
CA GLN A 424 -33.50 13.71 -14.12
C GLN A 424 -32.11 13.10 -14.24
N GLU A 425 -31.18 13.57 -13.42
CA GLU A 425 -29.82 13.03 -13.37
C GLU A 425 -29.74 11.77 -12.49
N MET A 426 -29.15 10.71 -13.03
CA MET A 426 -28.86 9.45 -12.35
C MET A 426 -27.36 9.16 -12.36
N GLY A 427 -26.76 9.03 -11.18
CA GLY A 427 -25.34 8.74 -11.03
C GLY A 427 -25.02 7.24 -11.04
N LEU A 428 -24.06 6.84 -11.86
CA LEU A 428 -23.40 5.54 -11.84
C LEU A 428 -22.01 5.69 -11.23
N THR A 429 -21.78 4.95 -10.13
CA THR A 429 -20.50 4.94 -9.42
C THR A 429 -19.89 3.53 -9.44
N GLY A 430 -18.57 3.48 -9.60
CA GLY A 430 -17.84 2.22 -9.68
C GLY A 430 -17.45 1.77 -8.28
N ARG A 431 -17.94 0.61 -7.84
CA ARG A 431 -17.46 -0.06 -6.63
C ARG A 431 -16.08 -0.72 -6.81
N LEU A 432 -15.53 -0.64 -8.01
CA LEU A 432 -14.47 -1.51 -8.50
C LEU A 432 -13.08 -0.85 -8.47
N SER A 433 -13.02 0.47 -8.35
CA SER A 433 -11.76 1.22 -8.17
C SER A 433 -11.56 1.58 -6.70
N PRO A 434 -10.36 1.38 -6.14
CA PRO A 434 -10.08 1.73 -4.75
C PRO A 434 -10.21 3.24 -4.53
N ARG A 435 -10.73 3.66 -3.37
CA ARG A 435 -10.71 5.08 -2.95
C ARG A 435 -9.30 5.53 -2.56
N ALA A 436 -8.53 4.64 -1.96
CA ALA A 436 -7.14 4.84 -1.60
C ALA A 436 -6.37 3.63 -2.10
N GLU A 437 -5.25 3.86 -2.79
CA GLU A 437 -4.34 2.82 -3.25
C GLU A 437 -3.38 2.39 -2.13
N GLU A 438 -3.92 2.21 -0.93
CA GLU A 438 -3.22 1.67 0.22
C GLU A 438 -3.32 0.15 0.20
N LEU A 439 -2.16 -0.50 0.28
CA LEU A 439 -2.02 -1.94 0.47
C LEU A 439 -2.11 -2.25 1.97
N LEU A 440 -3.01 -3.15 2.35
CA LEU A 440 -3.29 -3.49 3.75
C LEU A 440 -2.62 -4.80 4.22
N ASN A 441 -2.24 -5.68 3.30
CA ASN A 441 -1.55 -6.95 3.56
C ASN A 441 -0.10 -6.95 3.09
N PHE A 442 0.19 -6.27 1.98
CA PHE A 442 1.55 -6.08 1.49
C PHE A 442 2.21 -4.96 2.23
#